data_AF-A0A640P7Y6-F1
#
_entry.id   AF-A0A640P7Y6-F1
#
_cell.length_a   1.000
_cell.length_b   1.000
_cell.length_c   1.000
_cell.angle_alpha   90.00
_cell.angle_beta   90.00
_cell.angle_gamma   90.00
#
_symmetry.space_group_name_H-M   'P 1'
#
loop_
_entity.id
_entity.type
_entity.pdbx_description
1 polymer ?
#
loop_
_entity_poly.entity_id
_entity_poly.type
_entity_poly.pdbx_seq_one_letter_code
_entity_poly.pdbx_strand_id
1 'polypeptide(L)'
;MPSRYAQFREQLPISRLSDETLLAFRVLFDDPLDIVDLAQDIADLTLYPERLHESYRKEWEAYVIKALALEIRQRENLSPAEFIELMMTKVEDIQQNNDTYANLLRQVHHAKTIIQSENTIVFPTPLRQQLTAFLLPISAITPPKK
;
A
#
# COMPACT_ATOMS: atom_id res chain seq x y z
N MET A 1 -24.08 -23.66 -11.62
CA MET A 1 -23.42 -23.47 -10.31
C MET A 1 -22.25 -22.52 -10.50
N PRO A 2 -22.15 -21.39 -9.77
CA PRO A 2 -20.99 -20.52 -9.87
C PRO A 2 -19.72 -21.30 -9.48
N SER A 3 -18.60 -20.99 -10.14
CA SER A 3 -17.30 -21.58 -9.80
C SER A 3 -17.01 -21.35 -8.31
N ARG A 4 -16.38 -22.32 -7.64
CA ARG A 4 -15.92 -22.23 -6.25
C ARG A 4 -15.16 -20.92 -5.98
N TYR A 5 -14.34 -20.50 -6.94
CA TYR A 5 -13.63 -19.23 -6.88
C TYR A 5 -14.55 -18.00 -6.99
N ALA A 6 -15.62 -18.07 -7.78
CA ALA A 6 -16.59 -16.97 -7.89
C ALA A 6 -17.36 -16.79 -6.57
N GLN A 7 -17.77 -17.90 -5.93
CA GLN A 7 -18.40 -17.86 -4.59
C GLN A 7 -17.46 -17.27 -3.55
N PHE A 8 -16.19 -17.67 -3.56
CA PHE A 8 -15.16 -17.10 -2.69
C PHE A 8 -14.99 -15.60 -2.89
N ARG A 9 -14.89 -15.14 -4.15
CA ARG A 9 -14.68 -13.72 -4.47
C ARG A 9 -15.86 -12.83 -4.04
N GLU A 10 -17.08 -13.36 -4.06
CA GLU A 10 -18.26 -12.68 -3.53
C GLU A 10 -18.22 -12.55 -2.01
N GLN A 11 -17.74 -13.59 -1.31
CA GLN A 11 -17.67 -13.65 0.15
C GLN A 11 -16.48 -12.87 0.73
N LEU A 12 -15.35 -12.82 0.03
CA LEU A 12 -14.17 -12.07 0.43
C LEU A 12 -13.76 -11.06 -0.64
N PRO A 13 -14.34 -9.84 -0.63
CA PRO A 13 -13.98 -8.78 -1.56
C PRO A 13 -12.62 -8.16 -1.17
N ILE A 14 -11.52 -8.68 -1.74
CA ILE A 14 -10.13 -8.23 -1.47
C ILE A 14 -9.96 -6.71 -1.60
N SER A 15 -10.66 -6.08 -2.54
CA SER A 15 -10.59 -4.62 -2.75
C SER A 15 -11.13 -3.78 -1.59
N ARG A 16 -11.93 -4.38 -0.70
CA ARG A 16 -12.48 -3.72 0.50
C ARG A 16 -11.64 -3.96 1.75
N LEU A 17 -10.57 -4.75 1.65
CA LEU A 17 -9.67 -4.95 2.78
C LEU A 17 -8.94 -3.65 3.10
N SER A 18 -8.69 -3.45 4.39
CA SER A 18 -7.80 -2.39 4.84
C SER A 18 -6.37 -2.69 4.37
N ASP A 19 -5.53 -1.67 4.26
CA ASP A 19 -4.16 -1.88 3.78
C ASP A 19 -3.35 -2.74 4.76
N GLU A 20 -3.71 -2.72 6.04
CA GLU A 20 -3.08 -3.53 7.09
C GLU A 20 -3.38 -5.02 6.90
N THR A 21 -4.63 -5.36 6.57
CA THR A 21 -5.04 -6.73 6.27
C THR A 21 -4.52 -7.17 4.90
N LEU A 22 -4.52 -6.29 3.91
CA LEU A 22 -3.96 -6.57 2.59
C LEU A 22 -2.45 -6.83 2.65
N LEU A 23 -1.72 -6.05 3.45
CA LEU A 23 -0.29 -6.25 3.70
C LEU A 23 -0.05 -7.60 4.39
N ALA A 24 -0.87 -7.97 5.37
CA ALA A 24 -0.75 -9.27 6.04
C ALA A 24 -0.95 -10.43 5.06
N PHE A 25 -1.92 -10.31 4.15
CA PHE A 25 -2.06 -11.27 3.04
C PHE A 25 -0.86 -11.30 2.11
N ARG A 26 -0.29 -10.14 1.77
CA ARG A 26 0.89 -10.04 0.91
C ARG A 26 2.12 -10.68 1.56
N VAL A 27 2.27 -10.54 2.88
CA VAL A 27 3.32 -11.21 3.69
C VAL A 27 3.06 -12.72 3.78
N LEU A 28 1.80 -13.13 4.00
CA LEU A 28 1.42 -14.55 4.09
C LEU A 28 1.79 -15.33 2.82
N PHE A 29 1.64 -14.69 1.66
CA PHE A 29 1.95 -15.27 0.36
C PHE A 29 3.31 -14.84 -0.19
N ASP A 30 4.14 -14.16 0.60
CA ASP A 30 5.43 -13.68 0.12
C ASP A 30 6.34 -14.86 -0.24
N ASP A 31 6.66 -14.98 -1.52
CA ASP A 31 7.60 -15.97 -2.04
C ASP A 31 8.99 -15.34 -2.12
N PRO A 32 10.02 -15.91 -1.47
CA PRO A 32 11.40 -15.44 -1.56
C PRO A 32 11.96 -15.35 -2.99
N LEU A 33 11.31 -15.98 -3.97
CA LEU A 33 11.73 -16.02 -5.38
C LEU A 33 10.92 -15.08 -6.29
N ASP A 34 10.03 -14.24 -5.74
CA ASP A 34 9.15 -13.40 -6.55
C ASP A 34 9.84 -12.15 -7.13
N ILE A 35 9.32 -11.70 -8.28
CA ILE A 35 9.86 -10.60 -9.10
C ILE A 35 9.55 -9.23 -8.44
N VAL A 36 8.62 -9.18 -7.48
CA VAL A 36 8.19 -7.98 -6.76
C VAL A 36 8.59 -8.12 -5.29
N ASP A 37 9.72 -7.50 -4.94
CA ASP A 37 10.19 -7.45 -3.56
C ASP A 37 9.29 -6.52 -2.74
N LEU A 38 8.41 -7.10 -1.93
CA LEU A 38 7.54 -6.37 -1.02
C LEU A 38 8.34 -5.41 -0.13
N ALA A 39 9.53 -5.81 0.32
CA ALA A 39 10.36 -4.94 1.14
C ALA A 39 10.83 -3.72 0.36
N GLN A 40 11.12 -3.86 -0.94
CA GLN A 40 11.47 -2.73 -1.81
C GLN A 40 10.28 -1.80 -2.05
N ASP A 41 9.09 -2.34 -2.35
CA ASP A 41 7.87 -1.52 -2.49
C ASP A 41 7.64 -0.68 -1.23
N ILE A 42 7.79 -1.30 -0.06
CA ILE A 42 7.62 -0.64 1.24
C ILE A 42 8.74 0.38 1.51
N ALA A 43 9.98 0.07 1.15
CA ALA A 43 11.10 1.00 1.28
C ALA A 43 10.88 2.26 0.42
N ASP A 44 10.37 2.09 -0.81
CA ASP A 44 10.08 3.19 -1.73
C ASP A 44 9.02 4.16 -1.18
N LEU A 45 8.09 3.69 -0.34
CA LEU A 45 7.08 4.53 0.30
C LEU A 45 7.67 5.61 1.22
N THR A 46 8.93 5.46 1.64
CA THR A 46 9.62 6.51 2.40
C THR A 46 9.92 7.74 1.54
N LEU A 47 10.13 7.56 0.24
CA LEU A 47 10.43 8.62 -0.71
C LEU A 47 9.19 9.05 -1.51
N TYR A 48 8.30 8.10 -1.79
CA TYR A 48 7.13 8.26 -2.66
C TYR A 48 5.88 7.69 -1.99
N PRO A 49 5.41 8.30 -0.88
CA PRO A 49 4.29 7.75 -0.10
C PRO A 49 2.97 7.67 -0.91
N GLU A 50 2.77 8.56 -1.89
CA GLU A 50 1.64 8.56 -2.81
C GLU A 50 1.47 7.23 -3.57
N ARG A 51 2.57 6.52 -3.85
CA ARG A 51 2.56 5.23 -4.55
C ARG A 51 1.73 4.17 -3.85
N LEU A 52 1.55 4.28 -2.53
CA LEU A 52 0.68 3.38 -1.77
C LEU A 52 -0.72 3.31 -2.39
N HIS A 53 -1.29 4.46 -2.76
CA HIS A 53 -2.66 4.54 -3.29
C HIS A 53 -2.70 4.54 -4.82
N GLU A 54 -1.66 5.06 -5.47
CA GLU A 54 -1.61 5.17 -6.94
C GLU A 54 -1.38 3.81 -7.62
N SER A 55 -0.43 3.02 -7.11
CA SER A 55 0.02 1.76 -7.75
C SER A 55 0.05 0.56 -6.79
N TYR A 56 0.78 0.63 -5.67
CA TYR A 56 1.14 -0.55 -4.88
C TYR A 56 -0.07 -1.29 -4.31
N ARG A 57 -1.08 -0.58 -3.81
CA ARG A 57 -2.31 -1.24 -3.33
C ARG A 57 -2.96 -2.11 -4.41
N LYS A 58 -3.04 -1.64 -5.65
CA LYS A 58 -3.64 -2.42 -6.77
C LYS A 58 -2.77 -3.62 -7.14
N GLU A 59 -1.46 -3.46 -7.09
CA GLU A 59 -0.49 -4.53 -7.38
C GLU A 59 -0.57 -5.63 -6.31
N TRP A 60 -0.60 -5.25 -5.03
CA TRP A 60 -0.78 -6.18 -3.91
C TRP A 60 -2.14 -6.89 -3.96
N GLU A 61 -3.22 -6.18 -4.30
CA GLU A 61 -4.53 -6.82 -4.53
C GLU A 61 -4.45 -7.88 -5.63
N ALA A 62 -3.90 -7.53 -6.79
CA ALA A 62 -3.78 -8.45 -7.91
C ALA A 62 -2.94 -9.68 -7.55
N TYR A 63 -1.88 -9.48 -6.77
CA TYR A 63 -1.04 -10.55 -6.25
C TYR A 63 -1.83 -11.49 -5.35
N VAL A 64 -2.44 -10.95 -4.29
CA VAL A 64 -3.18 -11.69 -3.28
C VAL A 64 -4.35 -12.45 -3.92
N ILE A 65 -5.06 -11.84 -4.88
CA ILE A 65 -6.14 -12.49 -5.63
C ILE A 65 -5.63 -13.73 -6.39
N LYS A 66 -4.47 -13.62 -7.05
CA LYS A 66 -3.86 -14.76 -7.78
C LYS A 66 -3.43 -15.86 -6.82
N ALA A 67 -2.77 -15.50 -5.72
CA ALA A 67 -2.31 -16.45 -4.70
C ALA A 67 -3.48 -17.21 -4.06
N LEU A 68 -4.54 -16.50 -3.64
CA LEU A 68 -5.75 -17.10 -3.09
C LEU A 68 -6.46 -18.01 -4.11
N ALA A 69 -6.52 -17.60 -5.39
CA ALA A 69 -7.08 -18.43 -6.44
C ALA A 69 -6.31 -19.73 -6.66
N LEU A 70 -4.99 -19.73 -6.44
CA LEU A 70 -4.16 -20.92 -6.51
C LEU A 70 -4.38 -21.81 -5.26
N GLU A 71 -4.32 -21.23 -4.08
CA GLU A 71 -4.47 -21.94 -2.81
C GLU A 71 -5.84 -22.64 -2.69
N ILE A 72 -6.92 -21.96 -3.09
CA ILE A 72 -8.29 -22.53 -3.04
C ILE A 72 -8.50 -23.67 -4.04
N ARG A 73 -7.73 -23.70 -5.14
CA ARG A 73 -7.73 -24.80 -6.11
C ARG A 73 -6.97 -26.01 -5.60
N GLN A 74 -5.88 -25.80 -4.87
CA GLN A 74 -5.11 -26.89 -4.28
C GLN A 74 -5.81 -27.54 -3.08
N ARG A 75 -6.73 -26.82 -2.43
CA ARG A 75 -7.52 -27.31 -1.27
C ARG A 75 -8.95 -27.62 -1.68
N GLU A 76 -9.13 -28.77 -2.34
CA GLU A 76 -10.45 -29.26 -2.78
C GLU A 76 -11.31 -29.81 -1.63
N ASN A 77 -10.70 -30.11 -0.48
CA ASN A 77 -11.34 -30.74 0.68
C ASN A 77 -12.06 -29.78 1.62
N LEU A 78 -11.91 -28.46 1.45
CA LEU A 78 -12.55 -27.44 2.28
C LEU A 78 -13.71 -26.80 1.52
N SER A 79 -14.79 -26.40 2.17
CA SER A 79 -15.78 -25.49 1.60
C SER A 79 -15.21 -24.06 1.42
N PRO A 80 -15.84 -23.18 0.61
CA PRO A 80 -15.38 -21.80 0.50
C PRO A 80 -15.36 -21.05 1.84
N ALA A 81 -16.33 -21.29 2.72
CA ALA A 81 -16.41 -20.67 4.03
C ALA A 81 -15.26 -21.14 4.95
N GLU A 82 -15.02 -22.46 5.02
CA GLU A 82 -13.90 -23.00 5.81
C GLU A 82 -12.54 -22.52 5.29
N PHE A 83 -12.41 -22.33 3.98
CA PHE A 83 -11.21 -21.74 3.39
C PHE A 83 -11.03 -20.28 3.81
N ILE A 84 -12.10 -19.47 3.81
CA ILE A 84 -12.05 -18.08 4.27
C ILE A 84 -11.63 -18.00 5.73
N GLU A 85 -12.28 -18.78 6.60
CA GLU A 85 -11.93 -18.83 8.03
C GLU A 85 -10.46 -19.19 8.24
N LEU A 86 -9.97 -20.23 7.55
CA LEU A 86 -8.55 -20.62 7.59
C LEU A 86 -7.62 -19.47 7.16
N MET A 87 -7.96 -18.75 6.10
CA MET A 87 -7.16 -17.62 5.63
C MET A 87 -7.19 -16.46 6.63
N MET A 88 -8.35 -16.17 7.24
CA MET A 88 -8.46 -15.13 8.27
C MET A 88 -7.63 -15.48 9.50
N THR A 89 -7.69 -16.72 9.99
CA THR A 89 -6.85 -17.17 11.11
C THR A 89 -5.36 -17.01 10.81
N LYS A 90 -4.91 -17.35 9.59
CA LYS A 90 -3.51 -17.16 9.19
C LYS A 90 -3.12 -15.68 9.14
N VAL A 91 -4.02 -14.83 8.64
CA VAL A 91 -3.78 -13.37 8.60
C VAL A 91 -3.69 -12.80 10.00
N GLU A 92 -4.60 -13.20 10.91
CA GLU A 92 -4.56 -12.78 12.32
C GLU A 92 -3.26 -13.23 13.00
N ASP A 93 -2.79 -14.46 12.74
CA ASP A 93 -1.51 -14.94 13.24
C ASP A 93 -0.33 -14.10 12.74
N ILE A 94 -0.30 -13.77 11.44
CA ILE A 94 0.71 -12.85 10.88
C ILE A 94 0.63 -11.48 11.56
N GLN A 95 -0.57 -10.95 11.78
CA GLN A 95 -0.75 -9.64 12.41
C GLN A 95 -0.24 -9.60 13.85
N GLN A 96 -0.38 -10.70 14.60
CA GLN A 96 -0.02 -10.76 16.01
C GLN A 96 1.42 -11.20 16.26
N ASN A 97 1.94 -12.11 15.43
CA ASN A 97 3.15 -12.88 15.75
C ASN A 97 4.29 -12.71 14.74
N ASN A 98 4.13 -11.94 13.66
CA ASN A 98 5.15 -11.80 12.62
C ASN A 98 5.89 -10.45 12.70
N ASP A 99 7.17 -10.50 13.09
CA ASP A 99 8.04 -9.32 13.20
C ASP A 99 8.26 -8.59 11.87
N THR A 100 8.35 -9.34 10.76
CA THR A 100 8.51 -8.76 9.43
C THR A 100 7.27 -7.93 9.08
N TYR A 101 6.08 -8.48 9.27
CA TYR A 101 4.82 -7.76 9.10
C TYR A 101 4.78 -6.50 9.96
N ALA A 102 5.08 -6.60 11.25
CA ALA A 102 5.07 -5.45 12.17
C ALA A 102 6.03 -4.33 11.72
N ASN A 103 7.21 -4.69 11.19
CA ASN A 103 8.18 -3.74 10.67
C ASN A 103 7.73 -3.08 9.37
N LEU A 104 7.17 -3.84 8.42
CA LEU A 104 6.65 -3.30 7.16
C LEU A 104 5.43 -2.40 7.42
N LEU A 105 4.53 -2.83 8.30
CA LEU A 105 3.33 -2.09 8.69
C LEU A 105 3.67 -0.71 9.24
N ARG A 106 4.72 -0.60 10.06
CA ARG A 106 5.21 0.68 10.59
C ARG A 106 5.57 1.66 9.48
N GLN A 107 6.21 1.18 8.41
CA GLN A 107 6.59 2.00 7.27
C GLN A 107 5.37 2.45 6.45
N VAL A 108 4.40 1.55 6.25
CA VAL A 108 3.11 1.91 5.61
C VAL A 108 2.39 2.99 6.41
N HIS A 109 2.30 2.87 7.74
CA HIS A 109 1.65 3.88 8.58
C HIS A 109 2.37 5.23 8.54
N HIS A 110 3.71 5.21 8.51
CA HIS A 110 4.50 6.43 8.35
C HIS A 110 4.19 7.12 7.01
N ALA A 111 4.17 6.37 5.91
CA ALA A 111 3.81 6.89 4.59
C ALA A 111 2.38 7.47 4.57
N LYS A 112 1.41 6.77 5.16
CA LYS A 112 0.02 7.28 5.29
C LYS A 112 -0.03 8.59 6.06
N THR A 113 0.74 8.70 7.14
CA THR A 113 0.77 9.91 7.96
C THR A 113 1.33 11.10 7.18
N ILE A 114 2.36 10.89 6.33
CA ILE A 114 2.88 11.93 5.45
C ILE A 114 1.79 12.44 4.49
N ILE A 115 1.05 11.53 3.83
CA ILE A 115 -0.01 11.87 2.87
C ILE A 115 -1.17 12.60 3.55
N GLN A 116 -1.54 12.16 4.76
CA GLN A 116 -2.68 12.71 5.51
C GLN A 116 -2.36 14.00 6.25
N SER A 117 -1.09 14.25 6.56
CA SER A 117 -0.67 15.51 7.16
C SER A 117 -0.82 16.62 6.13
N GLU A 118 -1.56 17.69 6.47
CA GLU A 118 -1.65 18.93 5.68
C GLU A 118 -0.28 19.68 5.57
N ASN A 119 0.82 19.02 5.95
CA ASN A 119 2.19 19.53 5.99
C ASN A 119 3.00 19.16 4.75
N THR A 120 2.34 18.93 3.60
CA THR A 120 3.03 18.97 2.32
C THR A 120 3.51 20.41 2.14
N ILE A 121 4.76 20.68 2.51
CA ILE A 121 5.39 21.97 2.27
C ILE A 121 5.38 22.18 0.76
N VAL A 122 4.40 22.95 0.28
CA VAL A 122 4.28 23.28 -1.14
C VAL A 122 5.55 24.02 -1.51
N PHE A 123 6.37 23.37 -2.31
CA PHE A 123 7.61 23.95 -2.76
C PHE A 123 7.31 25.02 -3.82
N PRO A 124 8.02 26.17 -3.82
CA PRO A 124 9.11 26.55 -2.92
C PRO A 124 8.64 26.99 -1.52
N THR A 125 9.42 26.61 -0.50
CA THR A 125 9.24 27.03 0.90
C THR A 125 9.23 28.57 1.03
N PRO A 126 8.62 29.16 2.07
CA PRO A 126 8.61 30.61 2.25
C PRO A 126 10.01 31.25 2.24
N LEU A 127 11.00 30.57 2.84
CA LEU A 127 12.40 30.98 2.80
C LEU A 127 12.97 30.94 1.38
N ARG A 128 12.68 29.89 0.61
CA ARG A 128 13.10 29.79 -0.79
C ARG A 128 12.42 30.86 -1.67
N GLN A 129 11.16 31.21 -1.40
CA GLN A 129 10.48 32.32 -2.07
C GLN A 129 11.16 33.65 -1.77
N GLN A 130 11.50 33.91 -0.51
CA GLN A 130 12.24 35.11 -0.09
C GLN A 130 13.62 35.17 -0.75
N LEU A 131 14.39 34.08 -0.70
CA LEU A 131 15.71 34.01 -1.33
C LEU A 131 15.64 34.17 -2.86
N THR A 132 14.62 33.58 -3.50
CA THR A 132 14.41 33.77 -4.94
C THR A 132 14.09 35.23 -5.26
N ALA A 133 13.23 35.87 -4.46
CA ALA A 133 12.92 37.30 -4.63
C ALA A 133 14.15 38.21 -4.50
N PHE A 134 15.11 37.87 -3.63
CA PHE A 134 16.39 38.58 -3.50
C PHE A 134 17.35 38.35 -4.67
N LEU A 135 17.29 37.17 -5.30
CA LEU A 135 18.17 36.78 -6.41
C LEU A 135 17.63 37.20 -7.79
N LEU A 136 16.39 37.69 -7.86
CA LEU A 136 15.86 38.25 -9.10
C LEU A 136 16.58 39.58 -9.41
N PRO A 137 17.10 39.76 -10.64
CA PRO A 137 17.74 41.01 -11.02
C PRO A 137 16.72 42.17 -10.95
N ILE A 138 17.17 43.31 -10.41
CA ILE A 138 16.38 44.53 -10.16
C ILE A 138 15.65 45.05 -11.42
N SER A 139 16.01 44.56 -12.61
CA SER A 139 15.41 44.92 -13.90
C SER A 139 13.96 44.47 -14.12
N ALA A 140 13.35 43.66 -13.23
CA ALA A 140 11.97 43.18 -13.39
C ALA A 140 10.91 43.93 -12.56
N ILE A 141 11.31 44.94 -11.77
CA ILE A 141 10.35 45.72 -10.98
C ILE A 141 9.92 46.95 -11.79
N THR A 142 8.85 46.80 -12.57
CA THR A 142 8.16 47.97 -13.12
C THR A 142 7.49 48.72 -11.96
N PRO A 143 7.77 50.01 -11.73
CA PRO A 143 7.13 50.75 -10.65
C PRO A 143 5.63 50.94 -10.92
N PRO A 144 4.79 50.99 -9.88
CA PRO A 144 3.35 51.21 -10.05
C PRO A 144 3.12 52.60 -10.66
N LYS A 145 2.28 52.65 -11.70
CA LYS A 145 1.80 53.91 -12.28
C LYS A 145 0.96 54.66 -11.24
N LYS A 146 1.28 55.94 -11.05
CA LYS A 146 0.50 56.91 -10.26
C LYS A 146 -0.93 57.05 -10.78
#